data_AF-A0A0S9C554-F1
#
_entry.id   AF-A0A0S9C554-F1
#
_cell.length_a   1.000
_cell.length_b   1.000
_cell.length_c   1.000
_cell.angle_alpha   90.00
_cell.angle_beta   90.00
_cell.angle_gamma   90.00
#
_symmetry.space_group_name_H-M   'P 1'
#
loop_
_entity.id
_entity.type
_entity.pdbx_description
1 polymer ?
#
loop_
_entity_poly.entity_id
_entity_poly.type
_entity_poly.pdbx_seq_one_letter_code
_entity_poly.pdbx_strand_id
1 'polypeptide(L)'
;MAKLTKAQREWRPGMPKKRRSTKVMFASTVLLLEAFVVVFGTLTVFGLRRDEFPPVLIFSVGIGLALVYVFTCAVLSKPWGVALGWILQIVLILTGLLEPAMFLVGGLFAVAWWYGIRTGIRIDREASQREREQAAWDAAHPEDQSN
;
A
#
# COMPACT_ATOMS: atom_id res chain seq x y z
N MET A 1 -3.13 34.31 -7.74
CA MET A 1 -2.41 33.49 -8.74
C MET A 1 -2.11 32.13 -8.16
N ALA A 2 -2.67 31.05 -8.72
CA ALA A 2 -2.43 29.69 -8.24
C ALA A 2 -0.97 29.26 -8.57
N LYS A 3 -0.21 28.81 -7.56
CA LYS A 3 1.15 28.29 -7.78
C LYS A 3 1.07 26.94 -8.48
N LEU A 4 1.52 26.86 -9.72
CA LEU A 4 1.63 25.61 -10.46
C LEU A 4 2.66 24.68 -9.80
N THR A 5 2.28 23.42 -9.60
CA THR A 5 3.19 22.38 -9.13
C THR A 5 4.31 22.15 -10.15
N LYS A 6 5.46 21.59 -9.74
CA LYS A 6 6.60 21.35 -10.64
C LYS A 6 6.20 20.52 -11.87
N ALA A 7 5.40 19.48 -11.65
CA ALA A 7 4.87 18.62 -12.70
C ALA A 7 3.95 19.36 -13.68
N GLN A 8 3.17 20.35 -13.22
CA GLN A 8 2.32 21.17 -14.11
C GLN A 8 3.14 22.17 -14.94
N ARG A 9 4.30 22.61 -14.44
CA ARG A 9 5.22 23.48 -15.20
C ARG A 9 6.00 22.73 -16.27
N GLU A 10 6.34 21.47 -15.99
CA GLU A 10 7.12 20.61 -16.90
C GLU A 10 6.25 19.86 -17.91
N TRP A 11 4.92 19.95 -17.80
CA TRP A 11 4.00 19.25 -18.68
C TRP A 11 4.05 19.82 -20.11
N ARG A 12 4.18 18.94 -21.11
CA ARG A 12 4.14 19.27 -22.55
C ARG A 12 3.04 18.45 -23.24
N PRO A 13 2.34 19.00 -24.25
CA PRO A 13 1.41 18.23 -25.08
C PRO A 13 2.12 17.00 -25.68
N GLY A 14 1.48 15.82 -25.61
CA GLY A 14 2.08 14.56 -26.07
C GLY A 14 3.02 13.88 -25.06
N MET A 15 3.27 14.46 -23.88
CA MET A 15 4.12 13.81 -22.88
C MET A 15 3.47 12.52 -22.35
N PRO A 16 4.16 11.37 -22.40
CA PRO A 16 3.61 10.11 -21.89
C PRO A 16 3.35 10.21 -20.39
N LYS A 17 2.20 9.68 -19.94
CA LYS A 17 1.81 9.69 -18.52
C LYS A 17 2.77 8.81 -17.72
N LYS A 18 3.31 9.33 -16.61
CA LYS A 18 4.16 8.56 -15.70
C LYS A 18 3.37 7.37 -15.13
N ARG A 19 3.88 6.15 -15.31
CA ARG A 19 3.23 4.94 -14.82
C ARG A 19 3.22 4.90 -13.29
N ARG A 20 2.14 4.38 -12.71
CA ARG A 20 2.06 4.11 -11.26
C ARG A 20 2.88 2.85 -10.95
N SER A 21 3.62 2.87 -9.84
CA SER A 21 4.40 1.72 -9.39
C SER A 21 3.48 0.57 -8.99
N THR A 22 3.66 -0.59 -9.62
CA THR A 22 2.89 -1.81 -9.34
C THR A 22 3.14 -2.30 -7.91
N LYS A 23 4.39 -2.16 -7.41
CA LYS A 23 4.72 -2.42 -6.01
C LYS A 23 3.84 -1.62 -5.05
N VAL A 24 3.69 -0.31 -5.29
CA VAL A 24 2.88 0.56 -4.42
C VAL A 24 1.41 0.16 -4.49
N MET A 25 0.90 -0.20 -5.67
CA MET A 25 -0.49 -0.67 -5.80
C MET A 25 -0.76 -1.92 -4.96
N PHE A 26 0.04 -2.98 -5.09
CA PHE A 26 -0.15 -4.20 -4.30
C PHE A 26 -0.04 -3.95 -2.80
N ALA A 27 0.98 -3.20 -2.39
CA ALA A 27 1.21 -2.92 -0.98
C ALA A 27 0.11 -2.02 -0.37
N SER A 28 -0.41 -1.04 -1.12
CA SER A 28 -1.58 -0.25 -0.70
C SER A 28 -2.84 -1.10 -0.57
N THR A 29 -3.07 -2.05 -1.49
CA THR A 29 -4.22 -2.96 -1.42
C THR A 29 -4.16 -3.83 -0.18
N VAL A 30 -2.99 -4.40 0.13
CA VAL A 30 -2.77 -5.21 1.33
C VAL A 30 -3.07 -4.41 2.60
N LEU A 31 -2.45 -3.24 2.77
CA LEU A 31 -2.67 -2.38 3.94
C LEU A 31 -4.13 -1.95 4.11
N LEU A 32 -4.82 -1.66 3.00
CA LEU A 32 -6.23 -1.26 3.05
C LEU A 32 -7.11 -2.43 3.51
N LEU A 33 -6.88 -3.63 3.01
CA LEU A 33 -7.60 -4.83 3.46
C LEU A 33 -7.32 -5.13 4.94
N GLU A 34 -6.07 -4.95 5.39
CA GLU A 34 -5.72 -5.09 6.80
C GLU A 34 -6.42 -4.05 7.69
N ALA A 35 -6.63 -2.83 7.21
CA ALA A 35 -7.42 -1.84 7.95
C ALA A 35 -8.85 -2.34 8.20
N PHE A 36 -9.49 -2.97 7.21
CA PHE A 36 -10.81 -3.60 7.39
C PHE A 36 -10.75 -4.78 8.36
N VAL A 37 -9.72 -5.61 8.26
CA VAL A 37 -9.48 -6.72 9.19
C VAL A 37 -9.34 -6.22 10.62
N VAL A 38 -8.62 -5.11 10.85
CA VAL A 38 -8.48 -4.50 12.18
C VAL A 38 -9.84 -4.03 12.70
N VAL A 39 -10.67 -3.41 11.86
CA VAL A 39 -12.04 -3.00 12.25
C VAL A 39 -12.87 -4.21 12.66
N PHE A 40 -12.85 -5.29 11.87
CA PHE A 40 -13.58 -6.50 12.20
C PHE A 40 -13.01 -7.21 13.45
N GLY A 41 -11.70 -7.30 13.58
CA GLY A 41 -11.03 -7.85 14.76
C GLY A 41 -11.38 -7.05 16.02
N THR A 42 -11.51 -5.72 15.91
CA THR A 42 -11.98 -4.87 17.01
C THR A 42 -13.40 -5.23 17.42
N LEU A 43 -14.31 -5.45 16.46
CA LEU A 43 -15.68 -5.89 16.74
C LEU A 43 -15.70 -7.29 17.38
N THR A 44 -14.84 -8.21 16.94
CA THR A 44 -14.69 -9.55 17.51
C THR A 44 -14.22 -9.48 18.96
N VAL A 45 -13.17 -8.70 19.25
CA VAL A 45 -12.66 -8.50 20.62
C VAL A 45 -13.70 -7.83 21.50
N PHE A 46 -14.42 -6.83 20.98
CA PHE A 46 -15.54 -6.22 21.70
C PHE A 46 -16.63 -7.25 22.02
N GLY A 47 -17.02 -8.10 21.07
CA GLY A 47 -18.04 -9.12 21.30
C GLY A 47 -17.64 -10.20 22.32
N LEU A 48 -16.37 -10.60 22.32
CA LEU A 48 -15.86 -11.69 23.17
C LEU A 48 -15.40 -11.22 24.56
N ARG A 49 -14.91 -9.98 24.67
CA ARG A 49 -14.23 -9.47 25.88
C ARG A 49 -14.82 -8.16 26.41
N ARG A 50 -16.10 -7.87 26.11
CA ARG A 50 -16.81 -6.68 26.60
C ARG A 50 -16.79 -6.53 28.13
N ASP A 51 -16.67 -7.64 28.86
CA ASP A 51 -16.70 -7.67 30.32
C ASP A 51 -15.29 -7.50 30.93
N GLU A 52 -14.22 -7.69 30.13
CA GLU A 52 -12.81 -7.54 30.57
C GLU A 52 -12.29 -6.12 30.37
N PHE A 53 -12.72 -5.43 29.31
CA PHE A 53 -12.19 -4.13 28.91
C PHE A 53 -13.27 -3.08 28.67
N PRO A 54 -13.02 -1.80 28.97
CA PRO A 54 -13.95 -0.72 28.66
C PRO A 54 -14.21 -0.64 27.15
N PRO A 55 -15.46 -0.55 26.69
CA PRO A 55 -15.80 -0.43 25.26
C PRO A 55 -15.06 0.72 24.57
N VAL A 56 -14.95 1.86 25.25
CA VAL A 56 -14.26 3.06 24.75
C VAL A 56 -12.79 2.77 24.46
N LEU A 57 -12.12 1.95 25.28
CA LEU A 57 -10.72 1.59 25.07
C LEU A 57 -10.57 0.69 23.84
N ILE A 58 -11.44 -0.31 23.69
CA ILE A 58 -11.41 -1.24 22.54
C ILE A 58 -11.60 -0.48 21.22
N PHE A 59 -12.63 0.36 21.14
CA PHE A 59 -12.91 1.12 19.93
C PHE A 59 -11.85 2.20 19.64
N SER A 60 -11.32 2.89 20.66
CA SER A 60 -10.27 3.89 20.43
C SER A 60 -8.98 3.27 19.89
N VAL A 61 -8.55 2.12 20.43
CA VAL A 61 -7.38 1.39 19.93
C VAL A 61 -7.63 0.83 18.54
N GLY A 62 -8.79 0.18 18.32
CA GLY A 62 -9.13 -0.43 17.05
C GLY A 62 -9.25 0.56 15.90
N ILE A 63 -9.99 1.65 16.10
CA ILE A 63 -10.13 2.73 15.11
C ILE A 63 -8.79 3.43 14.89
N GLY A 64 -8.06 3.73 15.96
CA GLY A 64 -6.73 4.33 15.88
C GLY A 64 -5.78 3.49 15.04
N LEU A 65 -5.76 2.17 15.26
CA LEU A 65 -4.94 1.25 14.48
C LEU A 65 -5.39 1.18 13.02
N ALA A 66 -6.69 1.06 12.73
CA ALA A 66 -7.21 1.06 11.37
C ALA A 66 -6.83 2.32 10.59
N LEU A 67 -6.89 3.49 11.23
CA LEU A 67 -6.43 4.75 10.65
C LEU A 67 -4.93 4.72 10.34
N VAL A 68 -4.10 4.16 11.23
CA VAL A 68 -2.65 4.00 10.97
C VAL A 68 -2.39 3.17 9.71
N TYR A 69 -3.12 2.07 9.49
CA TYR A 69 -3.01 1.29 8.25
C TYR A 69 -3.37 2.12 7.02
N VAL A 70 -4.49 2.84 7.06
CA VAL A 70 -4.94 3.68 5.95
C VAL A 70 -3.94 4.81 5.65
N PHE A 71 -3.46 5.52 6.69
CA PHE A 71 -2.50 6.61 6.50
C PHE A 71 -1.14 6.10 6.01
N THR A 72 -0.76 4.87 6.35
CA THR A 72 0.48 4.26 5.87
C THR A 72 0.49 4.10 4.35
N CYS A 73 -0.67 3.94 3.71
CA CYS A 73 -0.78 3.93 2.25
C CYS A 73 -0.23 5.22 1.59
N ALA A 74 -0.35 6.38 2.25
CA ALA A 74 0.14 7.65 1.70
C ALA A 74 1.68 7.74 1.69
N VAL A 75 2.34 7.15 2.70
CA VAL A 75 3.80 7.19 2.86
C VAL A 75 4.52 6.02 2.18
N LEU A 76 3.77 5.07 1.63
CA LEU A 76 4.31 3.87 0.97
C LEU A 76 5.17 4.17 -0.27
N SER A 77 4.97 5.35 -0.87
CA SER A 77 5.80 5.86 -1.97
C SER A 77 7.23 6.26 -1.53
N LYS A 78 7.49 6.36 -0.23
CA LYS A 78 8.79 6.72 0.34
C LYS A 78 9.68 5.47 0.53
N PRO A 79 11.03 5.61 0.53
CA PRO A 79 11.94 4.46 0.65
C PRO A 79 11.76 3.68 1.96
N TRP A 80 11.37 4.34 3.05
CA TRP A 80 11.11 3.76 4.37
C TRP A 80 9.70 3.20 4.54
N GLY A 81 8.78 3.44 3.59
CA GLY A 81 7.39 2.99 3.69
C GLY A 81 7.24 1.47 3.75
N VAL A 82 8.16 0.72 3.13
CA VAL A 82 8.16 -0.75 3.21
C VAL A 82 8.53 -1.24 4.61
N ALA A 83 9.48 -0.56 5.28
CA ALA A 83 9.86 -0.90 6.65
C ALA A 83 8.69 -0.64 7.62
N LEU A 84 7.98 0.47 7.43
CA LEU A 84 6.77 0.77 8.21
C LEU A 84 5.69 -0.30 8.00
N GLY A 85 5.48 -0.76 6.77
CA GLY A 85 4.54 -1.84 6.51
C GLY A 85 4.91 -3.15 7.19
N TRP A 86 6.20 -3.51 7.26
CA TRP A 86 6.66 -4.68 8.04
C TRP A 86 6.40 -4.54 9.54
N ILE A 87 6.58 -3.34 10.09
CA ILE A 87 6.22 -3.06 11.49
C ILE A 87 4.72 -3.32 11.70
N LEU A 88 3.88 -2.83 10.78
CA LEU A 88 2.45 -3.09 10.83
C LEU A 88 2.11 -4.57 10.68
N GLN A 89 2.82 -5.34 9.85
CA GLN A 89 2.60 -6.80 9.80
C GLN A 89 2.80 -7.46 11.16
N ILE A 90 3.87 -7.08 11.88
CA ILE A 90 4.13 -7.59 13.23
C ILE A 90 3.03 -7.16 14.19
N VAL A 91 2.60 -5.90 14.13
CA VAL A 91 1.49 -5.40 14.97
C VAL A 91 0.20 -6.16 14.70
N LEU A 92 -0.13 -6.45 13.44
CA LEU A 92 -1.31 -7.26 13.09
C LEU A 92 -1.22 -8.65 13.70
N ILE A 93 -0.08 -9.31 13.55
CA ILE A 93 0.15 -10.66 14.09
C ILE A 93 0.04 -10.66 15.61
N LEU A 94 0.57 -9.63 16.28
CA LEU A 94 0.48 -9.49 17.74
C LEU A 94 -0.96 -9.31 18.24
N THR A 95 -1.89 -8.81 17.40
CA THR A 95 -3.32 -8.81 17.77
C THR A 95 -3.88 -10.23 17.96
N GLY A 96 -3.19 -11.25 17.44
CA GLY A 96 -3.40 -12.68 17.73
C GLY A 96 -3.37 -13.06 19.20
N LEU A 97 -2.68 -12.28 20.04
CA LEU A 97 -2.66 -12.50 21.49
C LEU A 97 -4.02 -12.22 22.14
N LEU A 98 -4.84 -11.35 21.55
CA LEU A 98 -6.21 -11.09 22.01
C LEU A 98 -7.18 -12.11 21.41
N GLU A 99 -7.02 -12.44 20.13
CA GLU A 99 -7.86 -13.37 19.40
C GLU A 99 -6.99 -14.32 18.55
N PRO A 100 -6.79 -15.59 18.95
CA PRO A 100 -5.85 -16.51 18.30
C PRO A 100 -6.07 -16.69 16.79
N ALA A 101 -7.30 -16.56 16.30
CA ALA A 101 -7.58 -16.61 14.85
C ALA A 101 -6.83 -15.53 14.05
N MET A 102 -6.48 -14.40 14.68
CA MET A 102 -5.75 -13.30 14.04
C MET A 102 -4.28 -13.66 13.75
N PHE A 103 -3.70 -14.68 14.38
CA PHE A 103 -2.38 -15.17 13.97
C PHE A 103 -2.41 -15.74 12.55
N LEU A 104 -3.46 -16.49 12.22
CA LEU A 104 -3.63 -17.03 10.87
C LEU A 104 -3.86 -15.90 9.86
N VAL A 105 -4.77 -14.96 10.18
CA VAL A 105 -5.08 -13.83 9.32
C VAL A 105 -3.84 -12.95 9.10
N GLY A 106 -3.17 -12.52 10.17
CA GLY A 106 -1.94 -11.73 10.09
C GLY A 106 -0.81 -12.44 9.36
N GLY A 107 -0.67 -13.76 9.55
CA GLY A 107 0.30 -14.57 8.81
C GLY A 107 0.01 -14.59 7.29
N LEU A 108 -1.24 -14.79 6.90
CA LEU A 108 -1.64 -14.77 5.48
C LEU A 108 -1.40 -13.40 4.84
N PHE A 109 -1.73 -12.32 5.56
CA PHE A 109 -1.46 -10.96 5.10
C PHE A 109 0.04 -10.65 5.03
N ALA A 110 0.85 -11.12 5.97
CA ALA A 110 2.31 -10.97 5.92
C ALA A 110 2.93 -11.69 4.71
N VAL A 111 2.43 -12.88 4.37
CA VAL A 111 2.82 -13.60 3.16
C VAL A 111 2.39 -12.83 1.90
N ALA A 112 1.15 -12.34 1.86
CA ALA A 112 0.64 -11.53 0.75
C ALA A 112 1.43 -10.23 0.58
N TRP A 113 1.80 -9.57 1.68
CA TRP A 113 2.65 -8.38 1.71
C TRP A 113 4.02 -8.68 1.10
N TRP A 114 4.71 -9.70 1.61
CA TRP A 114 6.02 -10.09 1.12
C TRP A 114 5.98 -10.45 -0.37
N TYR A 115 5.00 -11.24 -0.79
CA TYR A 115 4.81 -11.64 -2.18
C TYR A 115 4.49 -10.44 -3.07
N GLY A 116 3.60 -9.55 -2.64
CA GLY A 116 3.21 -8.33 -3.36
C GLY A 116 4.39 -7.37 -3.57
N ILE A 117 5.23 -7.18 -2.54
CA ILE A 117 6.44 -6.37 -2.64
C ILE A 117 7.45 -7.02 -3.60
N ARG A 118 7.74 -8.31 -3.45
CA ARG A 118 8.72 -9.02 -4.30
C ARG A 118 8.30 -9.01 -5.76
N THR A 119 7.04 -9.35 -6.03
CA THR A 119 6.48 -9.41 -7.37
C THR A 119 6.34 -8.02 -7.98
N GLY A 120 5.90 -7.03 -7.19
CA GLY A 120 5.82 -5.64 -7.62
C GLY A 120 7.17 -5.06 -8.03
N ILE A 121 8.25 -5.34 -7.29
CA ILE A 121 9.60 -4.92 -7.65
C ILE A 121 10.05 -5.55 -8.97
N ARG A 122 9.75 -6.85 -9.18
CA ARG A 122 10.09 -7.55 -10.42
C ARG A 122 9.37 -6.92 -11.62
N ILE A 123 8.05 -6.74 -11.53
CA ILE A 123 7.23 -6.16 -12.60
C ILE A 123 7.65 -4.70 -12.89
N ASP A 124 7.92 -3.90 -11.85
CA ASP A 124 8.35 -2.51 -12.03
C ASP A 124 9.69 -2.43 -12.75
N ARG A 125 10.63 -3.36 -12.48
CA ARG A 125 11.92 -3.43 -13.19
C ARG A 125 11.74 -3.78 -14.65
N GLU A 126 11.02 -4.85 -14.97
CA GLU A 126 10.77 -5.28 -16.35
C GLU A 126 10.10 -4.17 -17.17
N ALA A 127 9.09 -3.52 -16.58
CA ALA A 127 8.38 -2.48 -17.27
C ALA A 127 9.22 -1.20 -17.45
N SER A 128 10.12 -0.90 -16.51
CA SER A 128 11.09 0.21 -16.70
C SER A 128 12.11 -0.04 -17.80
N GLN A 129 12.43 -1.31 -18.11
CA GLN A 129 13.28 -1.66 -19.24
C GLN A 129 12.53 -1.45 -20.56
N ARG A 130 11.29 -1.95 -20.66
CA ARG A 130 10.43 -1.75 -21.83
C ARG A 130 10.17 -0.28 -22.13
N GLU A 131 9.98 0.55 -21.10
CA GLU A 131 9.82 2.01 -21.27
C GLU A 131 11.07 2.66 -21.87
N ARG A 132 12.28 2.19 -21.55
CA ARG A 132 13.53 2.69 -22.14
C ARG A 132 13.71 2.22 -23.58
N GLU A 133 13.37 0.97 -23.86
CA GLU A 133 13.41 0.39 -25.20
C GLU A 133 12.42 1.10 -26.13
N GLN A 134 11.19 1.34 -25.67
CA GLN A 134 10.19 2.10 -26.41
C GLN A 134 10.66 3.53 -26.66
N ALA A 135 11.21 4.22 -25.65
CA ALA A 135 11.73 5.57 -25.83
C ALA A 135 12.91 5.64 -26.82
N ALA A 136 13.75 4.60 -26.88
CA ALA A 136 14.83 4.50 -27.86
C ALA A 136 14.30 4.22 -29.28
N TRP A 137 13.27 3.38 -29.39
CA TRP A 137 12.58 3.11 -30.66
C TRP A 137 11.88 4.35 -31.21
N ASP A 138 11.12 5.04 -30.37
CA ASP A 138 10.40 6.27 -30.69
C ASP A 138 11.35 7.41 -31.09
N ALA A 139 12.55 7.47 -30.48
CA ALA A 139 13.59 8.42 -30.88
C ALA A 139 14.24 8.06 -32.23
N ALA A 140 14.24 6.79 -32.61
CA ALA A 140 14.77 6.31 -33.88
C ALA A 140 13.74 6.38 -35.03
N HIS A 141 12.43 6.38 -34.74
CA HIS A 141 11.34 6.39 -35.72
C HIS A 141 10.32 7.53 -35.44
N PRO A 142 10.69 8.80 -35.64
CA PRO A 142 9.83 9.94 -35.34
C PRO A 142 8.60 10.06 -36.27
N GLU A 143 8.63 9.46 -37.47
CA GLU A 143 7.52 9.50 -38.45
C GLU A 143 6.26 8.73 -38.01
N ASP A 144 6.36 7.77 -37.09
CA ASP A 144 5.22 6.95 -36.64
C ASP A 144 4.29 7.67 -35.64
N GLN A 145 4.69 8.85 -35.14
CA GLN A 145 3.94 9.63 -34.14
C GLN A 145 2.94 10.64 -34.74
N SER A 146 2.95 10.87 -36.06
CA SER A 146 2.18 11.94 -36.73
C SER A 146 0.88 11.50 -37.41
N ASN A 147 0.43 10.24 -37.25
CA ASN A 147 -0.84 9.74 -37.79
C ASN A 147 -1.94 9.64 -36.74
#